data_AF-A0A370GTT0-F1
#
_entry.id   AF-A0A370GTT0-F1
#
_cell.length_a   1.000
_cell.length_b   1.000
_cell.length_c   1.000
_cell.angle_alpha   90.00
_cell.angle_beta   90.00
_cell.angle_gamma   90.00
#
_symmetry.space_group_name_H-M   'P 1'
#
loop_
_entity.id
_entity.type
_entity.pdbx_description
1 polymer ?
#
loop_
_entity_poly.entity_id
_entity_poly.type
_entity_poly.pdbx_seq_one_letter_code
_entity_poly.pdbx_strand_id
1 'polypeptide(L)'
;MPRDSLTREQIVRTAIELLDDEGLDGLNMRSLGKRLDAAATAMYWHVKNKDNLVRLAGDEVWHEIELPDLDELGWRAAAEALATGMHSVLERHPWMVQAMAGYLMYGPGKSRFDDLSLAVYERAGFSPAAADRALAAVFTYVLGNVVGAAATVSLKRRLGRDGGDPERRMADAMSAAAEIAADFPHVRARIDQPTDYNEAPGRSFEYGLECLLDGFAARLGEAAR
;
A
#
# COMPACT_ATOMS: atom_id res chain seq x y z
N MET A 1 12.94 -8.31 -38.74
CA MET A 1 11.56 -8.05 -38.25
C MET A 1 11.44 -6.56 -38.01
N PRO A 2 10.29 -5.92 -38.23
CA PRO A 2 10.13 -4.51 -37.87
C PRO A 2 10.42 -4.39 -36.38
N ARG A 3 11.24 -3.42 -35.96
CA ARG A 3 11.38 -3.08 -34.54
C ARG A 3 9.98 -2.66 -34.07
N ASP A 4 9.30 -3.48 -33.28
CA ASP A 4 8.05 -3.07 -32.65
C ASP A 4 8.27 -1.72 -32.00
N SER A 5 7.48 -0.74 -32.41
CA SER A 5 7.61 0.62 -31.91
C SER A 5 7.29 0.60 -30.42
N LEU A 6 8.28 0.94 -29.61
CA LEU A 6 8.15 1.07 -28.16
C LEU A 6 6.87 1.84 -27.81
N THR A 7 6.01 1.26 -26.98
CA THR A 7 4.76 1.92 -26.54
C THR A 7 4.86 2.42 -25.10
N ARG A 8 3.96 3.33 -24.72
CA ARG A 8 3.88 3.84 -23.34
C ARG A 8 3.55 2.70 -22.37
N GLU A 9 2.65 1.82 -22.76
CA GLU A 9 2.17 0.69 -21.96
C GLU A 9 3.30 -0.32 -21.71
N GLN A 10 4.12 -0.61 -22.72
CA GLN A 10 5.33 -1.44 -22.55
C GLN A 10 6.32 -0.82 -21.58
N ILE A 11 6.56 0.50 -21.69
CA ILE A 11 7.45 1.23 -20.78
C ILE A 11 6.93 1.18 -19.34
N VAL A 12 5.64 1.46 -19.13
CA VAL A 12 5.02 1.51 -17.80
C VAL A 12 5.05 0.14 -17.14
N ARG A 13 4.63 -0.93 -17.84
CA ARG A 13 4.69 -2.30 -17.32
C ARG A 13 6.11 -2.72 -16.92
N THR A 14 7.10 -2.46 -17.77
CA THR A 14 8.49 -2.80 -17.47
C THR A 14 9.05 -1.98 -16.29
N ALA A 15 8.56 -0.74 -16.12
CA ALA A 15 8.89 0.07 -14.96
C ALA A 15 8.28 -0.49 -13.68
N ILE A 16 7.04 -1.00 -13.70
CA ILE A 16 6.40 -1.67 -12.56
C ILE A 16 7.22 -2.89 -12.15
N GLU A 17 7.58 -3.77 -13.11
CA GLU A 17 8.43 -4.94 -12.83
C GLU A 17 9.77 -4.53 -12.17
N LEU A 18 10.41 -3.48 -12.68
CA LEU A 18 11.66 -2.97 -12.10
C LEU A 18 11.46 -2.37 -10.71
N LEU A 19 10.34 -1.70 -10.46
CA LEU A 19 9.98 -1.13 -9.17
C LEU A 19 9.63 -2.21 -8.14
N ASP A 20 8.99 -3.30 -8.56
CA ASP A 20 8.71 -4.46 -7.72
C ASP A 20 9.99 -5.17 -7.31
N ASP A 21 10.93 -5.35 -8.25
CA ASP A 21 12.21 -6.02 -8.02
C ASP A 21 13.19 -5.17 -7.18
N GLU A 22 13.35 -3.89 -7.54
CA GLU A 22 14.46 -3.06 -7.08
C GLU A 22 14.02 -1.80 -6.32
N GLY A 23 12.72 -1.55 -6.20
CA GLY A 23 12.17 -0.35 -5.57
C GLY A 23 12.46 0.95 -6.33
N LEU A 24 12.10 2.08 -5.71
CA LEU A 24 12.27 3.42 -6.31
C LEU A 24 13.73 3.79 -6.62
N ASP A 25 14.67 3.26 -5.84
CA ASP A 25 16.10 3.49 -6.00
C ASP A 25 16.66 2.77 -7.24
N GLY A 26 16.14 1.58 -7.56
CA GLY A 26 16.54 0.81 -8.74
C GLY A 26 16.02 1.39 -10.05
N LEU A 27 14.87 2.09 -10.02
CA LEU A 27 14.29 2.69 -11.20
C LEU A 27 15.15 3.84 -11.74
N ASN A 28 15.82 3.58 -12.86
CA ASN A 28 16.49 4.62 -13.65
C ASN A 28 16.39 4.32 -15.15
N MET A 29 16.51 5.35 -15.98
CA MET A 29 16.30 5.22 -17.43
C MET A 29 17.31 4.28 -18.11
N ARG A 30 18.50 4.08 -17.54
CA ARG A 30 19.48 3.14 -18.08
C ARG A 30 19.07 1.69 -17.80
N SER A 31 18.68 1.38 -16.56
CA SER A 31 18.17 0.05 -16.19
C SER A 31 16.91 -0.31 -16.99
N LEU A 32 15.97 0.64 -17.12
CA LEU A 32 14.76 0.47 -17.91
C LEU A 32 15.05 0.25 -19.41
N GLY A 33 15.94 1.06 -19.99
CA GLY A 33 16.32 0.92 -21.40
C GLY A 33 17.01 -0.41 -21.70
N LYS A 34 17.79 -0.93 -20.74
CA LYS A 34 18.40 -2.27 -20.84
C LYS A 34 17.34 -3.38 -20.86
N ARG A 35 16.28 -3.30 -20.05
CA ARG A 35 15.19 -4.29 -20.08
C ARG A 35 14.37 -4.22 -21.36
N LEU A 36 14.18 -3.02 -21.92
CA LEU A 36 13.38 -2.77 -23.12
C LEU A 36 14.15 -2.87 -24.46
N ASP A 37 15.47 -3.11 -24.43
CA ASP A 37 16.37 -2.97 -25.59
C ASP A 37 16.17 -1.64 -26.35
N ALA A 38 16.01 -0.55 -25.58
CA ALA A 38 15.64 0.76 -26.09
C ALA A 38 16.56 1.88 -25.57
N ALA A 39 16.83 2.86 -26.44
CA ALA A 39 17.58 4.05 -26.05
C ALA A 39 16.76 4.95 -25.10
N ALA A 40 17.42 5.57 -24.13
CA ALA A 40 16.78 6.47 -23.16
C ALA A 40 15.99 7.61 -23.83
N THR A 41 16.50 8.14 -24.94
CA THR A 41 15.85 9.19 -25.74
C THR A 41 14.49 8.77 -26.28
N ALA A 42 14.33 7.50 -26.69
CA ALA A 42 13.05 6.98 -27.16
C ALA A 42 12.02 6.92 -26.03
N MET A 43 12.42 6.50 -24.83
CA MET A 43 11.52 6.45 -23.67
C MET A 43 11.05 7.83 -23.22
N TYR A 44 11.95 8.83 -23.20
CA TYR A 44 11.59 10.19 -22.79
C TYR A 44 10.50 10.83 -23.67
N TRP A 45 10.38 10.44 -24.94
CA TRP A 45 9.25 10.84 -25.79
C TRP A 45 7.90 10.38 -25.24
N HIS A 46 7.83 9.18 -24.65
CA HIS A 46 6.59 8.67 -24.06
C HIS A 46 6.37 9.22 -22.65
N VAL A 47 7.38 9.19 -21.78
CA VAL A 47 7.17 9.41 -20.34
C VAL A 47 7.75 10.71 -19.78
N LYS A 48 8.42 11.54 -20.60
CA LYS A 48 9.00 12.86 -20.26
C LYS A 48 10.11 12.86 -19.21
N ASN A 49 9.93 12.26 -18.04
CA ASN A 49 10.92 12.19 -16.96
C ASN A 49 10.63 11.00 -16.00
N LYS A 50 11.52 10.76 -15.04
CA LYS A 50 11.39 9.68 -14.04
C LYS A 50 10.14 9.86 -13.17
N ASP A 51 9.88 11.07 -12.71
CA ASP A 51 8.74 11.35 -11.80
C ASP A 51 7.40 11.06 -12.47
N ASN A 52 7.24 11.45 -13.73
CA ASN A 52 6.05 11.14 -14.51
C ASN A 52 5.97 9.64 -14.85
N LEU A 53 7.09 8.94 -15.01
CA LEU A 53 7.09 7.49 -15.14
C LEU A 53 6.60 6.81 -13.85
N VAL A 54 7.09 7.21 -12.68
CA VAL A 54 6.63 6.68 -11.38
C VAL A 54 5.13 6.94 -11.20
N ARG A 55 4.67 8.16 -11.53
CA ARG A 55 3.25 8.49 -11.48
C ARG A 55 2.41 7.59 -12.41
N LEU A 56 2.85 7.40 -13.66
CA LEU A 56 2.14 6.55 -14.63
C LEU A 56 2.11 5.09 -14.18
N ALA A 57 3.23 4.57 -13.67
CA ALA A 57 3.31 3.23 -13.09
C ALA A 57 2.33 3.08 -11.93
N GLY A 58 2.27 4.04 -11.01
CA GLY A 58 1.35 3.90 -9.88
C GLY A 58 -0.11 4.07 -10.26
N ASP A 59 -0.43 4.89 -11.28
CA ASP A 59 -1.80 4.94 -11.81
C ASP A 59 -2.22 3.63 -12.48
N GLU A 60 -1.30 2.94 -13.17
CA GLU A 60 -1.54 1.61 -13.71
C GLU A 60 -1.79 0.59 -12.59
N VAL A 61 -1.00 0.63 -11.52
CA VAL A 61 -1.22 -0.24 -10.33
C VAL A 61 -2.61 -0.02 -9.71
N TRP A 62 -3.12 1.22 -9.71
CA TRP A 62 -4.50 1.48 -9.27
C TRP A 62 -5.56 0.77 -10.14
N HIS A 63 -5.26 0.40 -11.38
CA HIS A 63 -6.17 -0.37 -12.23
C HIS A 63 -6.29 -1.85 -11.83
N GLU A 64 -5.33 -2.37 -11.04
CA GLU A 64 -5.37 -3.76 -10.56
C GLU A 64 -6.42 -3.99 -9.46
N ILE A 65 -6.93 -2.93 -8.85
CA ILE A 65 -8.00 -3.04 -7.84
C ILE A 65 -9.31 -3.35 -8.55
N GLU A 66 -9.89 -4.51 -8.27
CA GLU A 66 -11.24 -4.82 -8.71
C GLU A 66 -12.25 -3.94 -7.97
N LEU A 67 -13.15 -3.32 -8.72
CA LEU A 67 -14.14 -2.40 -8.17
C LEU A 67 -15.46 -3.14 -7.92
N PRO A 68 -16.02 -3.08 -6.70
CA PRO A 68 -17.28 -3.74 -6.40
C PRO A 68 -18.46 -3.12 -7.15
N ASP A 69 -19.45 -3.95 -7.46
CA ASP A 69 -20.75 -3.47 -7.91
C ASP A 69 -21.57 -2.99 -6.70
N LEU A 70 -21.92 -1.70 -6.69
CA LEU A 70 -22.67 -1.06 -5.61
C LEU A 70 -24.17 -1.35 -5.66
N ASP A 71 -24.67 -1.94 -6.74
CA ASP A 71 -26.06 -2.36 -6.85
C ASP A 71 -26.23 -3.79 -6.30
N GLU A 72 -25.16 -4.60 -6.29
CA GLU A 72 -25.14 -5.95 -5.71
C GLU A 72 -24.72 -5.96 -4.24
N LEU A 73 -23.81 -5.06 -3.84
CA LEU A 73 -23.25 -5.02 -2.49
C LEU A 73 -23.78 -3.85 -1.66
N GLY A 74 -24.08 -4.13 -0.39
CA GLY A 74 -24.30 -3.08 0.60
C GLY A 74 -23.02 -2.29 0.86
N TRP A 75 -23.17 -1.02 1.29
CA TRP A 75 -22.05 -0.09 1.45
C TRP A 75 -20.88 -0.65 2.27
N ARG A 76 -21.17 -1.42 3.32
CA ARG A 76 -20.13 -1.98 4.19
C ARG A 76 -19.29 -3.00 3.46
N ALA A 77 -19.94 -3.94 2.76
CA ALA A 77 -19.25 -4.97 1.97
C ALA A 77 -18.45 -4.34 0.82
N ALA A 78 -18.99 -3.29 0.18
CA ALA A 78 -18.28 -2.57 -0.86
C ALA A 78 -17.04 -1.81 -0.33
N ALA A 79 -17.15 -1.15 0.84
CA ALA A 79 -16.02 -0.49 1.49
C ALA A 79 -14.94 -1.49 1.91
N GLU A 80 -15.33 -2.65 2.41
CA GLU A 80 -14.42 -3.74 2.77
C GLU A 80 -13.70 -4.32 1.54
N ALA A 81 -14.42 -4.55 0.44
CA ALA A 81 -13.85 -5.03 -0.81
C ALA A 81 -12.81 -4.04 -1.37
N LEU A 82 -13.12 -2.74 -1.38
CA LEU A 82 -12.20 -1.69 -1.83
C LEU A 82 -10.94 -1.61 -0.94
N ALA A 83 -11.12 -1.63 0.39
CA ALA A 83 -10.01 -1.60 1.33
C ALA A 83 -9.10 -2.82 1.18
N THR A 84 -9.69 -4.01 1.05
CA THR A 84 -8.96 -5.28 0.87
C THR A 84 -8.24 -5.35 -0.47
N GLY A 85 -8.88 -4.89 -1.54
CA GLY A 85 -8.25 -4.79 -2.86
C GLY A 85 -7.06 -3.82 -2.85
N MET A 86 -7.22 -2.65 -2.23
CA MET A 86 -6.12 -1.70 -2.06
C MET A 86 -4.99 -2.27 -1.21
N HIS A 87 -5.31 -2.92 -0.09
CA HIS A 87 -4.32 -3.58 0.77
C HIS A 87 -3.52 -4.62 -0.01
N SER A 88 -4.19 -5.53 -0.73
CA SER A 88 -3.57 -6.58 -1.52
C SER A 88 -2.65 -6.04 -2.63
N VAL A 89 -3.07 -4.98 -3.32
CA VAL A 89 -2.27 -4.33 -4.36
C VAL A 89 -1.04 -3.64 -3.76
N LEU A 90 -1.18 -2.97 -2.61
CA LEU A 90 -0.04 -2.31 -1.96
C LEU A 90 0.95 -3.30 -1.34
N GLU A 91 0.49 -4.48 -0.90
CA GLU A 91 1.37 -5.58 -0.50
C GLU A 91 2.16 -6.14 -1.69
N ARG A 92 1.52 -6.25 -2.87
CA ARG A 92 2.15 -6.70 -4.12
C ARG A 92 3.15 -5.69 -4.67
N HIS A 93 2.89 -4.39 -4.48
CA HIS A 93 3.72 -3.28 -4.97
C HIS A 93 4.21 -2.37 -3.82
N PRO A 94 5.11 -2.84 -2.93
CA PRO A 94 5.51 -2.09 -1.72
C PRO A 94 6.13 -0.71 -2.01
N TRP A 95 6.68 -0.50 -3.21
CA TRP A 95 7.23 0.78 -3.65
C TRP A 95 6.15 1.88 -3.75
N MET A 96 4.88 1.53 -3.92
CA MET A 96 3.77 2.48 -3.99
C MET A 96 3.67 3.31 -2.71
N VAL A 97 3.87 2.68 -1.55
CA VAL A 97 3.83 3.36 -0.24
C VAL A 97 4.89 4.46 -0.16
N GLN A 98 6.12 4.16 -0.61
CA GLN A 98 7.19 5.14 -0.68
C GLN A 98 6.91 6.21 -1.74
N ALA A 99 6.33 5.82 -2.88
CA ALA A 99 6.01 6.72 -3.97
C ALA A 99 4.97 7.77 -3.55
N MET A 100 3.93 7.37 -2.82
CA MET A 100 2.91 8.29 -2.31
C MET A 100 3.45 9.34 -1.33
N ALA A 101 4.59 9.08 -0.67
CA ALA A 101 5.25 10.07 0.19
C ALA A 101 6.08 11.09 -0.59
N GLY A 102 6.55 10.74 -1.79
CA GLY A 102 7.45 11.58 -2.60
C GLY A 102 6.82 12.18 -3.86
N TYR A 103 5.68 11.65 -4.31
CA TYR A 103 5.05 11.99 -5.58
C TYR A 103 3.56 12.27 -5.40
N LEU A 104 3.05 13.25 -6.14
CA LEU A 104 1.62 13.46 -6.27
C LEU A 104 1.04 12.40 -7.22
N MET A 105 0.32 11.44 -6.64
CA MET A 105 -0.30 10.34 -7.39
C MET A 105 -1.66 10.78 -7.92
N TYR A 106 -1.81 10.79 -9.25
CA TYR A 106 -3.06 11.09 -9.93
C TYR A 106 -3.11 10.41 -11.30
N GLY A 107 -4.33 10.16 -11.75
CA GLY A 107 -4.64 9.60 -13.05
C GLY A 107 -5.99 8.87 -13.03
N PRO A 108 -6.45 8.35 -14.19
CA PRO A 108 -7.73 7.66 -14.30
C PRO A 108 -7.90 6.50 -13.31
N GLY A 109 -6.86 5.73 -13.04
CA GLY A 109 -6.90 4.57 -12.14
C GLY A 109 -7.14 4.98 -10.70
N LYS A 110 -6.43 6.03 -10.24
CA LYS A 110 -6.68 6.60 -8.90
C LYS A 110 -8.05 7.25 -8.81
N SER A 111 -8.44 8.02 -9.82
CA SER A 111 -9.71 8.74 -9.83
C SER A 111 -10.92 7.80 -9.83
N ARG A 112 -10.90 6.69 -10.58
CA ARG A 112 -12.00 5.71 -10.53
C ARG A 112 -12.15 5.07 -9.15
N PHE A 113 -11.03 4.82 -8.46
CA PHE A 113 -11.04 4.22 -7.13
C PHE A 113 -11.61 5.21 -6.10
N ASP A 114 -11.18 6.47 -6.17
CA ASP A 114 -11.67 7.53 -5.29
C ASP A 114 -13.15 7.80 -5.50
N ASP A 115 -13.57 7.93 -6.76
CA ASP A 115 -14.97 8.19 -7.14
C ASP A 115 -15.90 7.10 -6.61
N LEU A 116 -15.55 5.83 -6.83
CA LEU A 116 -16.36 4.72 -6.31
C LEU A 116 -16.34 4.66 -4.78
N SER A 117 -15.20 4.91 -4.16
CA SER A 117 -15.08 4.91 -2.69
C SER A 117 -15.95 6.00 -2.06
N LEU A 118 -16.01 7.20 -2.66
CA LEU A 118 -16.91 8.26 -2.21
C LEU A 118 -18.37 7.85 -2.43
N ALA A 119 -18.70 7.31 -3.61
CA ALA A 119 -20.04 6.84 -3.92
C ALA A 119 -20.56 5.77 -2.93
N VAL A 120 -19.70 4.87 -2.45
CA VAL A 120 -20.03 3.90 -1.39
C VAL A 120 -20.58 4.58 -0.15
N TYR A 121 -19.86 5.58 0.37
CA TYR A 121 -20.27 6.27 1.59
C TYR A 121 -21.47 7.20 1.35
N GLU A 122 -21.51 7.91 0.23
CA GLU A 122 -22.63 8.81 -0.07
C GLU A 122 -23.94 8.05 -0.28
N ARG A 123 -23.92 6.89 -0.97
CA ARG A 123 -25.10 6.00 -1.10
C ARG A 123 -25.57 5.45 0.25
N ALA A 124 -24.66 5.28 1.21
CA ALA A 124 -25.00 4.87 2.56
C ALA A 124 -25.66 6.00 3.39
N GLY A 125 -25.63 7.25 2.91
CA GLY A 125 -26.22 8.41 3.58
C GLY A 125 -25.21 9.31 4.30
N PHE A 126 -23.90 9.12 4.09
CA PHE A 126 -22.91 10.06 4.60
C PHE A 126 -23.03 11.40 3.87
N SER A 127 -22.82 12.51 4.59
CA SER A 127 -22.61 13.80 3.92
C SER A 127 -21.28 13.78 3.15
N PRO A 128 -21.10 14.63 2.12
CA PRO A 128 -19.85 14.64 1.34
C PRO A 128 -18.59 14.79 2.21
N ALA A 129 -18.64 15.71 3.18
CA ALA A 129 -17.52 15.91 4.11
C ALA A 129 -17.28 14.71 5.05
N ALA A 130 -18.29 13.90 5.34
CA ALA A 130 -18.13 12.68 6.12
C ALA A 130 -17.62 11.52 5.25
N ALA A 131 -18.03 11.43 3.98
CA ALA A 131 -17.51 10.49 3.00
C ALA A 131 -16.01 10.71 2.76
N ASP A 132 -15.58 11.97 2.57
CA ASP A 132 -14.16 12.33 2.43
C ASP A 132 -13.32 11.84 3.62
N ARG A 133 -13.84 12.06 4.84
CA ARG A 133 -13.15 11.63 6.07
C ARG A 133 -13.10 10.11 6.21
N ALA A 134 -14.17 9.42 5.82
CA ALA A 134 -14.22 7.96 5.86
C ALA A 134 -13.21 7.36 4.87
N LEU A 135 -13.19 7.85 3.62
CA LEU A 135 -12.19 7.48 2.61
C LEU A 135 -10.77 7.73 3.12
N ALA A 136 -10.48 8.94 3.61
CA ALA A 136 -9.15 9.29 4.11
C ALA A 136 -8.71 8.40 5.29
N ALA A 137 -9.63 8.07 6.20
CA ALA A 137 -9.35 7.21 7.35
C ALA A 137 -9.02 5.78 6.92
N VAL A 138 -9.81 5.18 6.04
CA VAL A 138 -9.54 3.83 5.49
C VAL A 138 -8.23 3.81 4.71
N PHE A 139 -8.01 4.82 3.86
CA PHE A 139 -6.79 4.95 3.08
C PHE A 139 -5.54 5.01 3.97
N THR A 140 -5.56 5.87 4.99
CA THR A 140 -4.45 6.02 5.94
C THR A 140 -4.22 4.75 6.75
N TYR A 141 -5.31 4.09 7.16
CA TYR A 141 -5.24 2.84 7.89
C TYR A 141 -4.57 1.72 7.08
N VAL A 142 -5.01 1.50 5.84
CA VAL A 142 -4.43 0.51 4.93
C VAL A 142 -2.96 0.81 4.67
N LEU A 143 -2.61 2.07 4.39
CA LEU A 143 -1.20 2.47 4.22
C LEU A 143 -0.37 2.14 5.47
N GLY A 144 -0.85 2.51 6.66
CA GLY A 144 -0.16 2.23 7.92
C GLY A 144 0.00 0.73 8.18
N ASN A 145 -1.00 -0.07 7.80
CA ASN A 145 -0.95 -1.52 7.94
C ASN A 145 0.12 -2.14 7.03
N VAL A 146 0.15 -1.77 5.74
CA VAL A 146 1.12 -2.29 4.77
C VAL A 146 2.56 -1.84 5.09
N VAL A 147 2.74 -0.62 5.61
CA VAL A 147 4.05 -0.15 6.11
C VAL A 147 4.62 -1.10 7.16
N GLY A 148 3.80 -1.64 8.06
CA GLY A 148 4.24 -2.56 9.10
C GLY A 148 4.94 -3.81 8.56
N ALA A 149 4.38 -4.41 7.50
CA ALA A 149 4.99 -5.55 6.82
C ALA A 149 6.31 -5.17 6.12
N ALA A 150 6.31 -4.03 5.40
CA ALA A 150 7.51 -3.52 4.71
C ALA A 150 8.64 -3.09 5.67
N ALA A 151 8.30 -2.61 6.87
CA ALA A 151 9.25 -2.21 7.91
C ALA A 151 10.03 -3.42 8.44
N THR A 152 9.37 -4.57 8.63
CA THR A 152 10.01 -5.83 9.03
C THR A 152 11.07 -6.28 8.03
N VAL A 153 10.74 -6.26 6.73
CA VAL A 153 11.69 -6.60 5.65
C VAL A 153 12.89 -5.66 5.65
N SER A 154 12.62 -4.35 5.76
CA SER A 154 13.66 -3.32 5.81
C SER A 154 14.58 -3.46 7.02
N LEU A 155 14.01 -3.80 8.18
CA LEU A 155 14.74 -4.04 9.41
C LEU A 155 15.66 -5.28 9.28
N LYS A 156 15.14 -6.41 8.80
CA LYS A 156 15.96 -7.62 8.54
C LYS A 156 17.12 -7.33 7.59
N ARG A 157 16.88 -6.62 6.49
CA ARG A 157 17.93 -6.21 5.55
C ARG A 157 19.00 -5.36 6.22
N ARG A 158 18.60 -4.41 7.07
CA ARG A 158 19.54 -3.57 7.84
C ARG A 158 20.34 -4.40 8.85
N LEU A 159 19.70 -5.32 9.55
CA LEU A 159 20.35 -6.20 10.52
C LEU A 159 21.32 -7.18 9.86
N GLY A 160 21.13 -7.53 8.58
CA GLY A 160 22.08 -8.31 7.78
C GLY A 160 23.21 -7.51 7.14
N ARG A 161 23.24 -6.18 7.29
CA ARG A 161 24.36 -5.38 6.77
C ARG A 161 25.67 -5.78 7.48
N ASP A 162 26.76 -5.64 6.74
CA ASP A 162 28.13 -5.93 7.16
C ASP A 162 28.40 -7.41 7.50
N GLY A 163 27.63 -8.33 6.91
CA GLY A 163 27.89 -9.77 6.97
C GLY A 163 27.59 -10.45 8.31
N GLY A 164 26.86 -9.76 9.20
CA GLY A 164 26.41 -10.38 10.44
C GLY A 164 25.05 -11.06 10.30
N ASP A 165 24.80 -12.01 11.21
CA ASP A 165 23.58 -12.82 11.30
C ASP A 165 22.38 -11.95 11.74
N PRO A 166 21.41 -11.68 10.84
CA PRO A 166 20.22 -10.88 11.16
C PRO A 166 19.36 -11.50 12.26
N GLU A 167 19.21 -12.83 12.25
CA GLU A 167 18.42 -13.59 13.21
C GLU A 167 19.02 -13.47 14.61
N ARG A 168 20.34 -13.61 14.73
CA ARG A 168 21.03 -13.43 16.01
C ARG A 168 20.93 -11.99 16.54
N ARG A 169 21.12 -10.99 15.68
CA ARG A 169 20.98 -9.58 16.08
C ARG A 169 19.55 -9.24 16.49
N MET A 170 18.55 -9.84 15.84
CA MET A 170 17.16 -9.71 16.25
C MET A 170 16.94 -10.33 17.63
N ALA A 171 17.45 -11.55 17.86
CA ALA A 171 17.33 -12.22 19.16
C ALA A 171 17.99 -11.42 20.29
N ASP A 172 19.19 -10.89 20.07
CA ASP A 172 19.89 -10.04 21.04
C ASP A 172 19.08 -8.76 21.36
N ALA A 173 18.53 -8.11 20.35
CA ALA A 173 17.68 -6.93 20.52
C ALA A 173 16.37 -7.24 21.25
N MET A 174 15.73 -8.38 20.96
CA MET A 174 14.53 -8.84 21.67
C MET A 174 14.82 -9.18 23.13
N SER A 175 15.98 -9.77 23.43
CA SER A 175 16.41 -10.03 24.82
C SER A 175 16.59 -8.73 25.60
N ALA A 176 17.31 -7.75 25.03
CA ALA A 176 17.48 -6.44 25.65
C ALA A 176 16.14 -5.70 25.82
N ALA A 177 15.24 -5.80 24.83
CA ALA A 177 13.89 -5.26 24.92
C ALA A 177 13.07 -5.92 26.04
N ALA A 178 13.23 -7.23 26.25
CA ALA A 178 12.55 -7.96 27.31
C ALA A 178 13.02 -7.54 28.72
N GLU A 179 14.32 -7.31 28.89
CA GLU A 179 14.87 -6.78 30.15
C GLU A 179 14.28 -5.41 30.48
N ILE A 180 14.23 -4.49 29.50
CA ILE A 180 13.60 -3.17 29.67
C ILE A 180 12.10 -3.32 29.96
N ALA A 181 11.42 -4.19 29.23
CA ALA A 181 9.98 -4.40 29.36
C ALA A 181 9.57 -4.99 30.73
N ALA A 182 10.49 -5.61 31.47
CA ALA A 182 10.24 -6.15 32.80
C ALA A 182 9.70 -5.10 33.78
N ASP A 183 10.08 -3.83 33.58
CA ASP A 183 9.62 -2.68 34.37
C ASP A 183 8.22 -2.18 33.97
N PHE A 184 7.67 -2.64 32.83
CA PHE A 184 6.41 -2.17 32.27
C PHE A 184 5.37 -3.31 32.25
N PRO A 185 4.45 -3.37 33.23
CA PRO A 185 3.64 -4.57 33.50
C PRO A 185 2.80 -5.05 32.31
N HIS A 186 2.25 -4.13 31.50
CA HIS A 186 1.47 -4.48 30.31
C HIS A 186 2.33 -4.97 29.13
N VAL A 187 3.58 -4.51 29.02
CA VAL A 187 4.52 -4.94 27.97
C VAL A 187 5.13 -6.28 28.34
N ARG A 188 5.55 -6.44 29.60
CA ARG A 188 6.02 -7.72 30.16
C ARG A 188 5.03 -8.86 29.90
N ALA A 189 3.75 -8.63 30.19
CA ALA A 189 2.70 -9.63 29.98
C ALA A 189 2.60 -10.12 28.53
N ARG A 190 2.99 -9.30 27.54
CA ARG A 190 2.98 -9.66 26.11
C ARG A 190 4.24 -10.39 25.64
N ILE A 191 5.34 -10.28 26.39
CA ILE A 191 6.55 -11.09 26.15
C ILE A 191 6.32 -12.50 26.67
N ASP A 192 5.72 -12.62 27.84
CA ASP A 192 5.41 -13.91 28.46
C ASP A 192 4.27 -14.65 27.72
N GLN A 193 3.38 -13.90 27.04
CA GLN A 193 2.28 -14.40 26.24
C GLN A 193 2.18 -13.62 24.92
N PRO A 194 2.93 -14.04 23.88
CA PRO A 194 2.89 -13.40 22.57
C PRO A 194 1.45 -13.38 22.04
N THR A 195 0.97 -12.21 21.63
CA THR A 195 -0.34 -12.08 20.98
C THR A 195 -0.21 -12.20 19.46
N ASP A 196 -1.33 -12.48 18.78
CA ASP A 196 -1.47 -12.55 17.31
C ASP A 196 -0.83 -11.34 16.57
N TYR A 197 -0.67 -10.20 17.23
CA TYR A 197 0.02 -9.02 16.69
C TYR A 197 1.44 -9.32 16.18
N ASN A 198 2.14 -10.28 16.79
CA ASN A 198 3.49 -10.71 16.38
C ASN A 198 3.49 -11.87 15.38
N GLU A 199 2.39 -12.65 15.29
CA GLU A 199 2.35 -13.91 14.54
C GLU A 199 1.51 -13.85 13.25
N ALA A 200 0.56 -12.90 13.13
CA ALA A 200 -0.36 -12.83 11.97
C ALA A 200 -0.67 -11.38 11.55
N PRO A 201 0.15 -10.75 10.68
CA PRO A 201 -0.12 -9.42 10.13
C PRO A 201 -1.51 -9.29 9.47
N GLY A 202 -1.99 -10.34 8.78
CA GLY A 202 -3.29 -10.34 8.11
C GLY A 202 -4.50 -10.14 9.04
N ARG A 203 -4.48 -10.73 10.26
CA ARG A 203 -5.57 -10.55 11.23
C ARG A 203 -5.63 -9.12 11.80
N SER A 204 -4.49 -8.42 11.81
CA SER A 204 -4.44 -7.03 12.29
C SER A 204 -5.11 -6.05 11.32
N PHE A 205 -5.10 -6.36 10.02
CA PHE A 205 -5.76 -5.59 8.97
C PHE A 205 -7.29 -5.72 9.05
N GLU A 206 -7.79 -6.96 9.06
CA GLU A 206 -9.22 -7.23 9.12
C GLU A 206 -9.84 -6.61 10.37
N TYR A 207 -9.24 -6.86 11.55
CA TYR A 207 -9.75 -6.34 12.82
C TYR A 207 -9.83 -4.80 12.85
N GLY A 208 -8.80 -4.11 12.38
CA GLY A 208 -8.81 -2.65 12.40
C GLY A 208 -9.75 -2.05 11.35
N LEU A 209 -9.89 -2.70 10.19
CA LEU A 209 -10.88 -2.33 9.19
C LEU A 209 -12.30 -2.50 9.74
N GLU A 210 -12.61 -3.64 10.35
CA GLU A 210 -13.90 -3.88 11.01
C GLU A 210 -14.22 -2.80 12.05
N CYS A 211 -13.26 -2.49 12.92
CA CYS A 211 -13.40 -1.44 13.92
C CYS A 211 -13.70 -0.06 13.30
N LEU A 212 -13.04 0.29 12.19
CA LEU A 212 -13.29 1.55 11.49
C LEU A 212 -14.71 1.58 10.89
N LEU A 213 -15.11 0.52 10.19
CA LEU A 213 -16.42 0.42 9.56
C LEU A 213 -17.55 0.39 10.59
N ASP A 214 -17.34 -0.23 11.76
CA ASP A 214 -18.26 -0.19 12.89
C ASP A 214 -18.42 1.23 13.44
N GLY A 215 -17.31 1.95 13.61
CA GLY A 215 -17.33 3.34 14.02
C GLY A 215 -18.07 4.24 13.02
N PHE A 216 -17.93 3.98 11.73
CA PHE A 216 -18.67 4.70 10.68
C PHE A 216 -20.17 4.39 10.71
N ALA A 217 -20.53 3.11 10.84
CA ALA A 217 -21.91 2.67 10.94
C ALA A 217 -22.63 3.29 12.16
N ALA A 218 -21.96 3.36 13.30
CA ALA A 218 -22.49 3.99 14.51
C ALA A 218 -22.77 5.48 14.29
N ARG A 219 -21.84 6.22 13.68
CA ARG A 219 -22.01 7.66 13.38
C ARG A 219 -23.10 7.94 12.36
N LEU A 220 -23.28 7.04 11.39
CA LEU A 220 -24.39 7.12 10.44
C LEU A 220 -25.74 6.98 11.16
N GLY A 221 -25.85 6.05 12.11
CA GLY A 221 -27.05 5.85 12.92
C GLY A 221 -27.38 7.00 13.87
N GLU A 222 -26.36 7.74 14.34
CA GLU A 222 -26.55 8.95 15.15
C GLU A 222 -27.02 10.15 14.31
N ALA A 223 -26.52 10.31 13.08
CA ALA A 223 -26.93 11.39 12.19
C ALA A 223 -28.36 11.25 11.64
N ALA A 224 -28.91 10.03 11.67
CA ALA A 224 -30.28 9.72 11.25
C ALA A 224 -31.34 9.90 12.36
N ARG A 225 -30.93 10.25 13.59
CA ARG A 225 -31.81 10.52 14.74
C ARG A 225 -31.97 12.03 14.96
#